data_AF-A0A3C2AA27-F1
#
_entry.id   AF-A0A3C2AA27-F1
#
_cell.length_a   1.000
_cell.length_b   1.000
_cell.length_c   1.000
_cell.angle_alpha   90.00
_cell.angle_beta   90.00
_cell.angle_gamma   90.00
#
_symmetry.space_group_name_H-M   'P 1'
#
loop_
_entity.id
_entity.type
_entity.pdbx_description
1 polymer ?
#
loop_
_entity_poly.entity_id
_entity_poly.type
_entity_poly.pdbx_seq_one_letter_code
_entity_poly.pdbx_strand_id
1 'polypeptide(L)'
;NCSVSLSLDVTAFDCDDVGTQTVTLTATDASGNTATTTAMVTVVDNLAPTVITKDVNLFLDESGNATLTTAQVDDGTFDNCGVTTLSLDKTDFTVSDLGEQTVTLTATDASGNSASTTATVTVNEFNYEPVFTSSPVTAAVEEVAYNYVVTVSDQNTNETLTLGSTLLPGWLTLTDNGDGTG
;
A
#
# COMPACT_ATOMS: atom_id res chain seq x y z
N ASN A 1 -32.91 -55.36 25.11
CA ASN A 1 -31.95 -54.65 24.24
C ASN A 1 -31.52 -53.40 25.00
N CYS A 2 -30.38 -53.44 25.70
CA CYS A 2 -29.85 -52.26 26.39
C CYS A 2 -29.07 -51.44 25.38
N SER A 3 -29.70 -50.42 24.81
CA SER A 3 -28.99 -49.40 24.03
C SER A 3 -28.32 -48.41 24.98
N VAL A 4 -27.07 -48.06 24.68
CA VAL A 4 -26.36 -46.94 25.28
C VAL A 4 -26.25 -45.86 24.21
N SER A 5 -26.53 -44.59 24.57
CA SER A 5 -26.26 -43.44 23.71
C SER A 5 -25.00 -42.72 24.18
N LEU A 6 -24.18 -42.27 23.23
CA LEU A 6 -22.97 -41.48 23.47
C LEU A 6 -23.18 -40.05 22.97
N SER A 7 -22.71 -39.07 23.72
CA SER A 7 -22.69 -37.66 23.31
C SER A 7 -21.41 -36.98 23.77
N LEU A 8 -20.93 -36.03 22.98
CA LEU A 8 -19.87 -35.09 23.34
C LEU A 8 -20.49 -33.73 23.66
N ASP A 9 -19.88 -32.99 24.59
CA ASP A 9 -20.23 -31.60 24.89
C ASP A 9 -19.80 -30.63 23.78
N VAL A 10 -18.70 -30.93 23.07
CA VAL A 10 -18.22 -30.20 21.90
C VAL A 10 -17.88 -31.17 20.76
N THR A 11 -18.25 -30.79 19.54
CA THR A 11 -18.06 -31.61 18.32
C THR A 11 -17.37 -30.87 17.18
N ALA A 12 -17.10 -29.58 17.35
CA ALA A 12 -16.42 -28.73 16.38
C ALA A 12 -15.56 -27.71 17.13
N PHE A 13 -14.46 -27.33 16.52
CA PHE A 13 -13.54 -26.31 17.03
C PHE A 13 -13.36 -25.24 15.96
N ASP A 14 -13.13 -24.01 16.40
CA ASP A 14 -12.78 -22.90 15.52
C ASP A 14 -11.49 -22.19 15.98
N CYS A 15 -11.27 -20.98 15.48
CA CYS A 15 -10.05 -20.21 15.76
C CYS A 15 -9.96 -19.73 17.21
N ASP A 16 -11.08 -19.60 17.93
CA ASP A 16 -11.07 -19.24 19.35
C ASP A 16 -10.68 -20.43 20.24
N ASP A 17 -10.69 -21.65 19.68
CA ASP A 17 -10.36 -22.89 20.38
C ASP A 17 -8.89 -23.32 20.23
N VAL A 18 -8.06 -22.58 19.48
CA VAL A 18 -6.64 -22.92 19.27
C VAL A 18 -5.92 -23.03 20.62
N GLY A 19 -5.27 -24.17 20.84
CA GLY A 19 -4.71 -24.54 22.13
C GLY A 19 -5.29 -25.85 22.66
N THR A 20 -5.24 -26.04 23.98
CA THR A 20 -5.66 -27.29 24.61
C THR A 20 -7.06 -27.17 25.20
N GLN A 21 -8.00 -27.87 24.59
CA GLN A 21 -9.40 -27.93 24.99
C GLN A 21 -9.70 -29.23 25.76
N THR A 22 -10.72 -29.21 26.61
CA THR A 22 -11.21 -30.41 27.31
C THR A 22 -12.56 -30.80 26.74
N VAL A 23 -12.70 -32.05 26.33
CA VAL A 23 -13.95 -32.62 25.78
C VAL A 23 -14.50 -33.65 26.75
N THR A 24 -15.79 -33.59 27.04
CA THR A 24 -16.50 -34.53 27.92
C THR A 24 -17.35 -35.50 27.10
N LEU A 25 -17.03 -36.80 27.22
CA LEU A 25 -17.88 -37.87 26.70
C LEU A 25 -18.89 -38.29 27.78
N THR A 26 -20.17 -38.30 27.42
CA THR A 26 -21.26 -38.80 28.27
C THR A 26 -21.87 -40.05 27.65
N ALA A 27 -21.93 -41.14 28.43
CA ALA A 27 -22.67 -42.34 28.09
C ALA A 27 -23.97 -42.38 28.90
N THR A 28 -25.11 -42.61 28.25
CA THR A 28 -26.42 -42.76 28.90
C THR A 28 -27.02 -44.12 28.57
N ASP A 29 -27.40 -44.89 29.57
CA ASP A 29 -28.07 -46.19 29.36
C ASP A 29 -29.59 -46.02 29.12
N ALA A 30 -30.26 -47.10 28.71
CA ALA A 30 -31.71 -47.09 28.44
C ALA A 30 -32.58 -46.80 29.68
N SER A 31 -32.01 -46.84 30.89
CA SER A 31 -32.69 -46.50 32.14
C SER A 31 -32.45 -45.05 32.55
N GLY A 32 -31.67 -44.29 31.78
CA GLY A 32 -31.32 -42.90 32.05
C GLY A 32 -30.11 -42.71 32.97
N ASN A 33 -29.37 -43.76 33.33
CA ASN A 33 -28.15 -43.60 34.11
C ASN A 33 -27.02 -43.07 33.23
N THR A 34 -26.22 -42.14 33.75
CA THR A 34 -25.14 -41.49 33.01
C THR A 34 -23.76 -41.77 33.61
N ALA A 35 -22.74 -41.91 32.77
CA ALA A 35 -21.33 -41.89 33.15
C ALA A 35 -20.55 -40.93 32.23
N THR A 36 -19.57 -40.21 32.78
CA THR A 36 -18.76 -39.26 32.01
C THR A 36 -17.26 -39.54 32.11
N THR A 37 -16.51 -39.15 31.09
CA THR A 37 -15.05 -39.11 31.09
C THR A 37 -14.58 -37.94 30.23
N THR A 38 -13.37 -37.44 30.46
CA THR A 38 -12.81 -36.31 29.71
C THR A 38 -11.58 -36.72 28.89
N ALA A 39 -11.38 -36.02 27.79
CA ALA A 39 -10.18 -36.10 26.96
C ALA A 39 -9.63 -34.68 26.71
N MET A 40 -8.30 -34.54 26.71
CA MET A 40 -7.65 -33.31 26.27
C MET A 40 -7.45 -33.38 24.76
N VAL A 41 -7.92 -32.36 24.05
CA VAL A 41 -7.77 -32.20 22.60
C VAL A 41 -6.95 -30.94 22.34
N THR A 42 -5.86 -31.07 21.61
CA THR A 42 -5.07 -29.91 21.18
C THR A 42 -5.50 -29.51 19.78
N VAL A 43 -6.13 -28.34 19.68
CA VAL A 43 -6.49 -27.69 18.42
C VAL A 43 -5.26 -26.91 17.97
N VAL A 44 -4.83 -27.15 16.74
CA VAL A 44 -3.70 -26.46 16.11
C VAL A 44 -4.18 -25.79 14.84
N ASP A 45 -3.66 -24.60 14.60
CA ASP A 45 -3.82 -23.92 13.33
C ASP A 45 -2.47 -23.92 12.60
N ASN A 46 -2.47 -24.60 11.45
CA ASN A 46 -1.31 -24.83 10.60
C ASN A 46 -1.53 -24.27 9.19
N LEU A 47 -2.56 -23.44 9.00
CA LEU A 47 -2.85 -22.82 7.72
C LEU A 47 -2.14 -21.47 7.68
N ALA A 48 -1.36 -21.24 6.64
CA ALA A 48 -0.68 -19.95 6.47
C ALA A 48 -1.62 -18.93 5.81
N PRO A 49 -1.42 -17.63 6.08
CA PRO A 49 -2.18 -16.57 5.41
C PRO A 49 -2.09 -16.64 3.89
N THR A 50 -3.13 -16.16 3.22
CA THR A 50 -3.12 -15.85 1.79
C THR A 50 -2.76 -14.38 1.58
N VAL A 51 -1.52 -14.12 1.16
CA VAL A 51 -1.02 -12.76 0.91
C VAL A 51 -1.47 -12.27 -0.47
N ILE A 52 -2.06 -11.08 -0.51
CA ILE A 52 -2.49 -10.41 -1.74
C ILE A 52 -1.86 -9.02 -1.77
N THR A 53 -1.16 -8.70 -2.84
CA THR A 53 -0.48 -7.43 -3.03
C THR A 53 -0.98 -6.70 -4.26
N LYS A 54 -0.80 -5.39 -4.25
CA LYS A 54 -0.97 -4.50 -5.40
C LYS A 54 0.27 -3.64 -5.59
N ASP A 55 0.47 -3.22 -6.83
CA ASP A 55 1.56 -2.30 -7.19
C ASP A 55 1.29 -0.89 -6.66
N VAL A 56 2.37 -0.14 -6.40
CA VAL A 56 2.32 1.20 -5.79
C VAL A 56 3.11 2.20 -6.61
N ASN A 57 2.50 3.35 -6.92
CA ASN A 57 3.22 4.54 -7.37
C ASN A 57 3.60 5.39 -6.16
N LEU A 58 4.89 5.50 -5.89
CA LEU A 58 5.45 6.25 -4.77
C LEU A 58 6.15 7.51 -5.30
N PHE A 59 5.97 8.65 -4.65
CA PHE A 59 6.64 9.90 -5.01
C PHE A 59 7.58 10.30 -3.88
N LEU A 60 8.81 10.65 -4.23
CA LEU A 60 9.75 11.24 -3.28
C LEU A 60 9.26 12.62 -2.85
N ASP A 61 9.63 13.03 -1.64
CA ASP A 61 9.49 14.40 -1.15
C ASP A 61 10.60 15.31 -1.69
N GLU A 62 10.53 16.61 -1.38
CA GLU A 62 11.53 17.61 -1.78
C GLU A 62 12.95 17.29 -1.26
N SER A 63 13.07 16.50 -0.18
CA SER A 63 14.34 16.04 0.36
C SER A 63 14.84 14.75 -0.32
N GLY A 64 14.10 14.21 -1.29
CA GLY A 64 14.43 13.02 -2.04
C GLY A 64 14.13 11.72 -1.30
N ASN A 65 13.15 11.70 -0.38
CA ASN A 65 12.79 10.51 0.42
C ASN A 65 11.30 10.17 0.30
N ALA A 66 10.96 8.90 0.48
CA ALA A 66 9.58 8.46 0.66
C ALA A 66 9.53 7.24 1.58
N THR A 67 8.38 7.05 2.24
CA THR A 67 8.10 5.86 3.05
C THR A 67 6.91 5.11 2.47
N LEU A 68 7.07 3.81 2.32
CA LEU A 68 6.06 2.84 1.94
C LEU A 68 5.52 2.13 3.18
N THR A 69 4.20 1.98 3.24
CA THR A 69 3.50 1.29 4.32
C THR A 69 2.89 -0.01 3.82
N THR A 70 2.69 -0.97 4.71
CA THR A 70 2.00 -2.23 4.39
C THR A 70 0.60 -2.00 3.83
N ALA A 71 -0.13 -0.99 4.32
CA ALA A 71 -1.47 -0.66 3.83
C ALA A 71 -1.51 -0.17 2.37
N GLN A 72 -0.41 0.41 1.87
CA GLN A 72 -0.30 0.79 0.46
C GLN A 72 -0.10 -0.42 -0.44
N VAL A 73 0.57 -1.47 0.05
CA VAL A 73 0.92 -2.67 -0.72
C VAL A 73 -0.12 -3.77 -0.59
N ASP A 74 -0.76 -3.89 0.58
CA ASP A 74 -1.76 -4.92 0.87
C ASP A 74 -3.03 -4.68 0.04
N ASP A 75 -3.52 -5.76 -0.58
CA ASP A 75 -4.75 -5.78 -1.38
C ASP A 75 -5.78 -6.77 -0.83
N GLY A 76 -5.82 -6.90 0.49
CA GLY A 76 -6.80 -7.73 1.19
C GLY A 76 -6.26 -9.10 1.58
N THR A 77 -5.02 -9.15 2.05
CA THR A 77 -4.43 -10.34 2.68
C THR A 77 -5.32 -10.86 3.80
N PHE A 78 -5.55 -12.18 3.84
CA PHE A 78 -6.46 -12.79 4.81
C PHE A 78 -5.96 -14.18 5.26
N ASP A 79 -6.57 -14.68 6.33
CA ASP A 79 -6.35 -16.03 6.85
C ASP A 79 -7.67 -16.55 7.47
N ASN A 80 -7.82 -17.87 7.65
CA ASN A 80 -9.01 -18.45 8.32
C ASN A 80 -9.14 -18.04 9.79
N CYS A 81 -8.03 -17.82 10.48
CA CYS A 81 -7.97 -17.36 11.87
C CYS A 81 -7.49 -15.91 12.00
N GLY A 82 -7.44 -15.19 10.87
CA GLY A 82 -7.05 -13.79 10.81
C GLY A 82 -5.54 -13.58 10.78
N VAL A 83 -5.14 -12.40 10.31
CA VAL A 83 -3.75 -12.01 10.18
C VAL A 83 -3.39 -11.09 11.34
N THR A 84 -2.28 -11.38 12.02
CA THR A 84 -1.84 -10.61 13.19
C THR A 84 -0.87 -9.51 12.78
N THR A 85 0.06 -9.82 11.88
CA THR A 85 1.07 -8.84 11.45
C THR A 85 1.29 -8.85 9.95
N LEU A 86 1.51 -7.66 9.39
CA LEU A 86 2.04 -7.45 8.05
C LEU A 86 3.40 -6.75 8.17
N SER A 87 4.36 -7.13 7.34
CA SER A 87 5.67 -6.48 7.26
C SER A 87 6.18 -6.40 5.82
N LEU A 88 6.95 -5.34 5.54
CA LEU A 88 7.68 -5.16 4.29
C LEU A 88 9.17 -5.38 4.53
N ASP A 89 9.86 -5.94 3.55
CA ASP A 89 11.33 -6.06 3.54
C ASP A 89 12.03 -4.70 3.32
N LYS A 90 11.33 -3.74 2.69
CA LYS A 90 11.80 -2.37 2.47
C LYS A 90 10.65 -1.37 2.64
N THR A 91 10.89 -0.33 3.45
CA THR A 91 9.93 0.75 3.69
C THR A 91 10.44 2.12 3.26
N ASP A 92 11.74 2.35 3.23
CA ASP A 92 12.30 3.67 2.92
C ASP A 92 12.92 3.69 1.52
N PHE A 93 12.60 4.75 0.77
CA PHE A 93 13.01 4.95 -0.60
C PHE A 93 13.70 6.30 -0.74
N THR A 94 14.73 6.35 -1.58
CA THR A 94 15.46 7.59 -1.87
C THR A 94 15.63 7.78 -3.38
N VAL A 95 16.31 8.85 -3.78
CA VAL A 95 16.69 9.10 -5.20
C VAL A 95 17.46 7.94 -5.85
N SER A 96 18.12 7.05 -5.09
CA SER A 96 18.77 5.85 -5.65
C SER A 96 17.79 4.76 -6.06
N ASP A 97 16.52 4.89 -5.69
CA ASP A 97 15.47 3.91 -5.91
C ASP A 97 14.48 4.30 -7.02
N LEU A 98 14.76 5.36 -7.78
CA LEU A 98 13.91 5.78 -8.90
C LEU A 98 13.69 4.66 -9.92
N GLY A 99 12.45 4.52 -10.38
CA GLY A 99 12.02 3.44 -11.29
C GLY A 99 11.29 2.30 -10.57
N GLU A 100 11.25 1.13 -11.20
CA GLU A 100 10.57 -0.05 -10.67
C GLU A 100 11.43 -0.77 -9.62
N GLN A 101 10.90 -0.86 -8.41
CA GLN A 101 11.47 -1.62 -7.31
C GLN A 101 10.56 -2.79 -6.97
N THR A 102 11.11 -3.88 -6.44
CA THR A 102 10.33 -5.01 -5.92
C THR A 102 10.41 -5.01 -4.40
N VAL A 103 9.26 -5.10 -3.75
CA VAL A 103 9.15 -5.29 -2.29
C VAL A 103 8.39 -6.57 -1.97
N THR A 104 8.68 -7.16 -0.82
CA THR A 104 8.03 -8.37 -0.33
C THR A 104 7.13 -8.04 0.86
N LEU A 105 5.83 -8.30 0.73
CA LEU A 105 4.89 -8.27 1.85
C LEU A 105 4.85 -9.66 2.49
N THR A 106 5.07 -9.71 3.80
CA THR A 106 4.94 -10.93 4.61
C THR A 106 3.80 -10.78 5.60
N ALA A 107 2.93 -11.78 5.67
CA ALA A 107 1.85 -11.88 6.64
C ALA A 107 2.09 -13.04 7.60
N THR A 108 1.77 -12.82 8.88
CA THR A 108 1.85 -13.82 9.94
C THR A 108 0.57 -13.81 10.76
N ASP A 109 -0.01 -14.99 11.00
CA ASP A 109 -1.20 -15.17 11.85
C ASP A 109 -0.83 -15.24 13.36
N ALA A 110 -1.81 -15.50 14.22
CA ALA A 110 -1.58 -15.63 15.66
C ALA A 110 -0.88 -16.95 16.07
N SER A 111 -0.97 -17.97 15.22
CA SER A 111 -0.40 -19.30 15.38
C SER A 111 1.07 -19.38 14.95
N GLY A 112 1.56 -18.32 14.29
CA GLY A 112 2.93 -18.18 13.79
C GLY A 112 3.11 -18.69 12.35
N ASN A 113 2.04 -19.10 11.66
CA ASN A 113 2.16 -19.46 10.26
C ASN A 113 2.36 -18.18 9.44
N SER A 114 3.19 -18.25 8.40
CA SER A 114 3.55 -17.10 7.60
C SER A 114 3.60 -17.43 6.12
N ALA A 115 3.25 -16.44 5.31
CA ALA A 115 3.38 -16.47 3.85
C ALA A 115 3.82 -15.09 3.36
N SER A 116 4.35 -15.05 2.13
CA SER A 116 4.80 -13.80 1.52
C SER A 116 4.52 -13.76 0.01
N THR A 117 4.43 -12.54 -0.51
CA THR A 117 4.29 -12.26 -1.94
C THR A 117 4.89 -10.88 -2.25
N THR A 118 5.28 -10.68 -3.50
CA THR A 118 5.93 -9.44 -3.94
C THR A 118 4.97 -8.43 -4.54
N ALA A 119 5.34 -7.16 -4.54
CA ALA A 119 4.68 -6.07 -5.27
C ALA A 119 5.71 -5.22 -6.00
N THR A 120 5.28 -4.57 -7.08
CA THR A 120 6.09 -3.57 -7.78
C THR A 120 5.83 -2.19 -7.20
N VAL A 121 6.89 -1.46 -6.87
CA VAL A 121 6.83 -0.08 -6.40
C VAL A 121 7.53 0.79 -7.43
N THR A 122 6.77 1.58 -8.17
CA THR A 122 7.32 2.56 -9.10
C THR A 122 7.59 3.85 -8.35
N VAL A 123 8.87 4.15 -8.12
CA VAL A 123 9.32 5.36 -7.41
C VAL A 123 9.57 6.48 -8.42
N ASN A 124 8.89 7.60 -8.19
CA ASN A 124 8.92 8.78 -9.02
C ASN A 124 9.59 9.94 -8.28
N GLU A 125 10.16 10.87 -9.04
CA GLU A 125 10.75 12.11 -8.50
C GLU A 125 9.68 13.02 -7.88
N PHE A 126 10.12 13.93 -7.00
CA PHE A 126 9.26 15.01 -6.50
C PHE A 126 8.96 15.98 -7.64
N ASN A 127 7.70 16.35 -7.82
CA ASN A 127 7.31 17.34 -8.82
C ASN A 127 7.38 18.76 -8.24
N TYR A 128 8.33 19.56 -8.71
CA TYR A 128 8.47 20.98 -8.41
C TYR A 128 7.45 21.80 -9.21
N GLU A 129 7.09 22.97 -8.70
CA GLU A 129 6.31 23.94 -9.47
C GLU A 129 7.25 24.76 -10.38
N PRO A 130 6.81 25.12 -11.60
CA PRO A 130 7.62 25.94 -12.49
C PRO A 130 7.72 27.39 -11.99
N VAL A 131 8.84 28.05 -12.27
CA VAL A 131 9.14 29.42 -11.84
C VAL A 131 9.36 30.34 -13.03
N PHE A 132 8.63 31.47 -13.07
CA PHE A 132 8.91 32.57 -13.99
C PHE A 132 10.03 33.47 -13.46
N THR A 133 10.97 33.79 -14.33
CA THR A 133 12.04 34.76 -14.10
C THR A 133 12.04 35.78 -15.24
N SER A 134 12.20 37.07 -14.90
CA SER A 134 12.20 38.14 -15.89
C SER A 134 12.83 39.41 -15.33
N SER A 135 13.31 40.28 -16.21
CA SER A 135 13.88 41.59 -15.85
C SER A 135 13.01 42.71 -16.41
N PRO A 136 12.42 43.59 -15.57
CA PRO A 136 11.55 44.67 -16.02
C PRO A 136 12.20 45.56 -17.09
N VAL A 137 11.52 45.73 -18.23
CA VAL A 137 11.92 46.71 -19.24
C VAL A 137 11.16 48.01 -18.95
N THR A 138 11.83 49.00 -18.38
CA THR A 138 11.19 50.23 -17.86
C THR A 138 11.20 51.41 -18.83
N ALA A 139 11.68 51.20 -20.07
CA ALA A 139 11.72 52.21 -21.11
C ALA A 139 11.28 51.60 -22.45
N ALA A 140 10.57 52.39 -23.25
CA ALA A 140 10.14 52.04 -24.60
C ALA A 140 10.42 53.20 -25.55
N VAL A 141 10.60 52.90 -26.85
CA VAL A 141 10.76 53.91 -27.90
C VAL A 141 9.43 54.05 -28.63
N GLU A 142 9.02 55.29 -28.89
CA GLU A 142 7.80 55.59 -29.66
C GLU A 142 7.87 54.94 -31.05
N GLU A 143 6.73 54.43 -31.55
CA GLU A 143 6.61 53.70 -32.83
C GLU A 143 7.44 52.39 -32.91
N VAL A 144 7.97 51.88 -31.79
CA VAL A 144 8.66 50.59 -31.70
C VAL A 144 7.86 49.64 -30.82
N ALA A 145 7.69 48.39 -31.27
CA ALA A 145 7.03 47.36 -30.47
C ALA A 145 7.80 47.13 -29.16
N TYR A 146 7.08 47.18 -28.04
CA TYR A 146 7.65 46.85 -26.73
C TYR A 146 7.91 45.35 -26.64
N ASN A 147 9.14 44.97 -26.29
CA ASN A 147 9.54 43.58 -26.11
C ASN A 147 9.90 43.33 -24.65
N TYR A 148 9.37 42.24 -24.10
CA TYR A 148 9.64 41.80 -22.74
C TYR A 148 9.91 40.30 -22.76
N VAL A 149 11.09 39.91 -22.27
CA VAL A 149 11.50 38.50 -22.28
C VAL A 149 11.17 37.89 -20.92
N VAL A 150 10.56 36.71 -20.96
CA VAL A 150 10.32 35.87 -19.78
C VAL A 150 11.04 34.53 -19.96
N THR A 151 11.50 33.98 -18.84
CA THR A 151 12.10 32.66 -18.79
C THR A 151 11.40 31.84 -17.72
N VAL A 152 10.91 30.66 -18.08
CA VAL A 152 10.34 29.65 -17.21
C VAL A 152 11.41 28.60 -16.94
N SER A 153 11.61 28.26 -15.68
CA SER A 153 12.49 27.17 -15.27
C SER A 153 11.74 26.23 -14.36
N ASP A 154 12.01 24.94 -14.49
CA ASP A 154 11.53 23.89 -13.60
C ASP A 154 12.71 23.01 -13.22
N GLN A 155 12.71 22.50 -11.99
CA GLN A 155 13.77 21.62 -11.50
C GLN A 155 13.60 20.18 -12.01
N ASN A 156 12.41 19.78 -12.46
CA ASN A 156 12.16 18.49 -13.09
C ASN A 156 12.71 18.46 -14.51
N THR A 157 13.88 17.84 -14.69
CA THR A 157 14.59 17.81 -15.98
C THR A 157 13.94 16.91 -17.03
N ASN A 158 12.94 16.12 -16.64
CA ASN A 158 12.24 15.18 -17.52
C ASN A 158 10.93 15.75 -18.09
N GLU A 159 10.56 16.98 -17.72
CA GLU A 159 9.35 17.63 -18.19
C GLU A 159 9.61 18.58 -19.35
N THR A 160 8.60 18.73 -20.23
CA THR A 160 8.64 19.73 -21.30
C THR A 160 7.92 20.99 -20.84
N LEU A 161 8.65 22.10 -20.74
CA LEU A 161 8.07 23.40 -20.44
C LEU A 161 7.42 23.98 -21.68
N THR A 162 6.16 24.39 -21.55
CA THR A 162 5.43 25.11 -22.61
C THR A 162 4.92 26.43 -22.06
N LEU A 163 5.08 27.49 -22.84
CA LEU A 163 4.55 28.81 -22.53
C LEU A 163 3.28 29.02 -23.33
N GLY A 164 2.15 29.11 -22.63
CA GLY A 164 0.85 29.34 -23.24
C GLY A 164 0.06 30.41 -22.51
N SER A 165 -0.92 30.97 -23.22
CA SER A 165 -1.97 31.74 -22.56
C SER A 165 -3.33 31.36 -23.15
N THR A 166 -4.34 31.30 -22.30
CA THR A 166 -5.74 31.07 -22.69
C THR A 166 -6.45 32.35 -23.12
N LEU A 167 -5.92 33.51 -22.75
CA LEU A 167 -6.48 34.84 -23.01
C LEU A 167 -5.34 35.83 -23.32
N LEU A 168 -4.90 35.84 -24.58
CA LEU A 168 -3.97 36.85 -25.08
C LEU A 168 -4.74 38.11 -25.50
N PRO A 169 -4.48 39.28 -24.89
CA PRO A 169 -4.94 40.53 -25.45
C PRO A 169 -4.42 40.70 -26.88
N GLY A 170 -5.23 41.27 -27.78
CA GLY A 170 -4.86 41.39 -29.20
C GLY A 170 -3.64 42.26 -29.49
N TRP A 171 -3.08 42.94 -28.49
CA TRP A 171 -1.85 43.73 -28.58
C TRP A 171 -0.59 42.97 -28.13
N LEU A 172 -0.73 41.77 -27.55
CA LEU A 172 0.37 40.96 -27.05
C LEU A 172 0.58 39.77 -27.99
N THR A 173 1.83 39.58 -28.42
CA THR A 173 2.29 38.35 -29.06
C THR A 173 3.14 37.60 -28.05
N LEU A 174 2.82 36.34 -27.78
CA LEU A 174 3.65 35.42 -26.99
C LEU A 174 4.32 34.45 -27.97
N THR A 175 5.64 34.31 -27.87
CA THR A 175 6.39 33.35 -28.68
C THR A 175 6.96 32.29 -27.73
N ASP A 176 6.50 31.05 -27.82
CA ASP A 176 7.12 29.95 -27.08
C ASP A 176 8.28 29.38 -27.91
N ASN A 177 9.50 29.45 -27.37
CA ASN A 177 10.67 28.89 -28.03
C ASN A 177 10.84 27.38 -27.76
N GLY A 178 9.97 26.77 -26.93
CA GLY A 178 9.95 25.33 -26.64
C GLY A 178 11.07 24.86 -25.71
N ASP A 179 11.80 25.80 -25.10
CA ASP A 179 12.89 25.57 -24.16
C ASP A 179 12.66 26.30 -22.82
N GLY A 180 11.41 26.70 -22.56
CA GLY A 180 11.05 27.51 -21.40
C GLY A 180 11.28 29.02 -21.60
N THR A 181 11.68 29.49 -22.78
CA THR A 181 11.82 30.93 -23.06
C THR A 181 10.72 31.48 -23.97
N GLY A 182 10.37 32.76 -23.80
CA GLY A 182 9.40 33.44 -24.65
C GLY A 182 9.23 34.95 -24.48
#